data_AF-A0A7G3G666-F1
#
_entry.id   AF-A0A7G3G666-F1
#
_cell.length_a   1.000
_cell.length_b   1.000
_cell.length_c   1.000
_cell.angle_alpha   90.00
_cell.angle_beta   90.00
_cell.angle_gamma   90.00
#
_symmetry.space_group_name_H-M   'P 1'
#
loop_
_entity.id
_entity.type
_entity.pdbx_description
1 polymer ?
#
loop_
_entity_poly.entity_id
_entity_poly.type
_entity_poly.pdbx_seq_one_letter_code
_entity_poly.pdbx_strand_id
1 'polypeptide(L)'
;MLLGGMYGPIFGKASPAWFHSAMLLANYIPAAVAAIIFVRKAQLKSRLPKEIPGKTPILIGVGLIVLYLVPRLFASTIPGGGPAYVVSMFGPFFIIPADILIVVGVTKALLATLPRLTNHSTRPAQKAAQAG
;
A
#
# COMPACT_ATOMS: atom_id res chain seq x y z
N MET A 1 38.12 0.84 -8.95
CA MET A 1 37.13 -0.20 -9.26
C MET A 1 36.57 -0.76 -7.94
N LEU A 2 35.45 -0.22 -7.44
CA LEU A 2 34.77 -0.70 -6.23
C LEU A 2 33.24 -0.57 -6.38
N LEU A 3 32.70 -0.87 -7.57
CA LEU A 3 31.24 -0.88 -7.80
C LEU A 3 30.57 -2.19 -7.33
N GLY A 4 31.35 -3.21 -6.94
CA GLY A 4 30.85 -4.55 -6.62
C GLY A 4 30.65 -4.89 -5.14
N GLY A 5 31.03 -4.00 -4.21
CA GLY A 5 31.07 -4.36 -2.77
C GLY A 5 29.71 -4.35 -2.06
N MET A 6 28.79 -3.47 -2.42
CA MET A 6 27.52 -3.28 -1.69
C MET A 6 26.38 -4.22 -2.10
N TYR A 7 26.44 -4.80 -3.31
CA TYR A 7 25.29 -5.50 -3.91
C TYR A 7 25.52 -7.01 -4.08
N GLY A 8 26.64 -7.53 -3.56
CA GLY A 8 27.03 -8.94 -3.67
C GLY A 8 27.54 -9.34 -5.06
N PRO A 9 28.12 -10.55 -5.19
CA PRO A 9 28.81 -10.98 -6.41
C PRO A 9 27.90 -11.10 -7.64
N ILE A 10 26.59 -11.29 -7.43
CA ILE A 10 25.58 -11.44 -8.49
C ILE A 10 25.25 -10.09 -9.15
N PHE A 11 25.20 -9.00 -8.38
CA PHE A 11 24.84 -7.67 -8.87
C PHE A 11 26.04 -6.74 -9.09
N GLY A 12 27.26 -7.16 -8.73
CA GLY A 12 28.48 -6.37 -8.96
C GLY A 12 28.81 -6.11 -10.43
N LYS A 13 28.16 -6.82 -11.36
CA LYS A 13 28.26 -6.60 -12.82
C LYS A 13 27.00 -5.96 -13.44
N ALA A 14 25.92 -5.81 -12.68
CA ALA A 14 24.66 -5.27 -13.15
C ALA A 14 24.54 -3.78 -12.78
N SER A 15 23.76 -3.01 -13.54
CA SER A 15 23.41 -1.64 -13.14
C SER A 15 22.72 -1.65 -11.76
N PRO A 16 23.03 -0.72 -10.84
CA PRO A 16 22.37 -0.60 -9.54
C PRO A 16 20.83 -0.56 -9.61
N ALA A 17 20.29 -0.08 -10.72
CA ALA A 17 18.85 -0.09 -10.99
C ALA A 17 18.24 -1.51 -10.91
N TRP A 18 18.93 -2.53 -11.42
CA TRP A 18 18.44 -3.92 -11.38
C TRP A 18 18.35 -4.47 -9.97
N PHE A 19 19.34 -4.17 -9.12
CA PHE A 19 19.30 -4.54 -7.72
C PHE A 19 18.11 -3.88 -7.01
N HIS A 20 17.93 -2.58 -7.22
CA HIS A 20 16.82 -1.84 -6.62
C HIS A 20 15.46 -2.36 -7.08
N SER A 21 15.29 -2.67 -8.37
CA SER A 21 14.07 -3.30 -8.90
C SER A 21 13.82 -4.69 -8.31
N ALA A 22 14.86 -5.53 -8.21
CA ALA A 22 14.74 -6.88 -7.64
C ALA A 22 14.31 -6.83 -6.17
N MET A 23 14.92 -5.94 -5.38
CA MET A 23 14.54 -5.73 -3.97
C MET A 23 13.09 -5.23 -3.85
N LEU A 24 12.68 -4.34 -4.74
CA LEU A 24 11.30 -3.82 -4.76
C LEU A 24 10.31 -4.95 -5.04
N LEU A 25 10.57 -5.78 -6.05
CA LEU A 25 9.73 -6.94 -6.36
C LEU A 25 9.70 -7.95 -5.20
N ALA A 26 10.85 -8.28 -4.63
CA ALA A 26 10.93 -9.22 -3.51
C ALA A 26 10.17 -8.74 -2.27
N ASN A 27 10.13 -7.43 -2.02
CA ASN A 27 9.43 -6.86 -0.88
C ASN A 27 7.89 -6.80 -1.09
N TYR A 28 7.44 -6.43 -2.29
CA TYR A 28 6.02 -6.17 -2.54
C TYR A 28 5.25 -7.35 -3.15
N ILE A 29 5.89 -8.27 -3.90
CA ILE A 29 5.19 -9.41 -4.50
C ILE A 29 4.57 -10.34 -3.43
N PRO A 30 5.29 -10.78 -2.38
CA PRO A 30 4.70 -11.66 -1.38
C PRO A 30 3.49 -11.03 -0.69
N ALA A 31 3.58 -9.74 -0.36
CA ALA A 31 2.48 -8.98 0.23
C ALA A 31 1.28 -8.87 -0.73
N ALA A 32 1.51 -8.59 -2.01
CA ALA A 32 0.47 -8.54 -3.03
C ALA A 32 -0.22 -9.90 -3.20
N VAL A 33 0.54 -10.99 -3.24
CA VAL A 33 0.00 -12.36 -3.34
C VAL A 33 -0.86 -12.67 -2.12
N ALA A 34 -0.39 -12.36 -0.91
CA ALA A 34 -1.17 -12.55 0.32
C ALA A 34 -2.47 -11.74 0.31
N ALA A 35 -2.42 -10.48 -0.12
CA ALA A 35 -3.60 -9.63 -0.26
C ALA A 35 -4.62 -10.18 -1.28
N ILE A 36 -4.15 -10.67 -2.43
CA ILE A 36 -5.01 -11.28 -3.46
C ILE A 36 -5.70 -12.54 -2.91
N ILE A 37 -4.94 -13.41 -2.24
CA ILE A 37 -5.48 -14.63 -1.62
C ILE A 37 -6.55 -14.26 -0.58
N PHE A 38 -6.26 -13.28 0.28
CA PHE A 38 -7.19 -12.80 1.30
C PHE A 38 -8.49 -12.26 0.69
N VAL A 39 -8.39 -11.36 -0.29
CA VAL A 39 -9.56 -10.77 -0.98
C VAL A 39 -10.44 -11.84 -1.63
N ARG A 40 -9.83 -12.85 -2.27
CA ARG A 40 -10.55 -13.96 -2.91
C ARG A 40 -11.21 -14.88 -1.88
N LYS A 41 -10.48 -15.30 -0.84
CA LYS A 41 -10.98 -16.24 0.17
C LYS A 41 -12.05 -15.63 1.06
N ALA A 42 -11.92 -14.35 1.42
CA ALA A 42 -12.91 -13.63 2.23
C ALA A 42 -14.11 -13.09 1.42
N GLN A 43 -14.14 -13.34 0.09
CA GLN A 43 -15.18 -12.85 -0.82
C GLN A 43 -15.44 -11.34 -0.69
N LEU A 44 -14.41 -10.55 -0.41
CA LEU A 44 -14.57 -9.12 -0.12
C LEU A 44 -15.22 -8.36 -1.27
N LYS A 45 -14.98 -8.81 -2.51
CA LYS A 45 -15.57 -8.21 -3.71
C LYS A 45 -17.10 -8.19 -3.70
N SER A 46 -17.77 -9.20 -3.12
CA SER A 46 -19.24 -9.23 -3.03
C SER A 46 -19.79 -8.42 -1.85
N ARG A 47 -18.93 -8.07 -0.88
CA ARG A 47 -19.29 -7.33 0.33
C ARG A 47 -18.93 -5.84 0.26
N LEU A 48 -18.10 -5.45 -0.71
CA LEU A 48 -17.70 -4.07 -0.89
C LEU A 48 -18.87 -3.24 -1.47
N PRO A 49 -19.18 -2.07 -0.87
CA PRO A 49 -20.13 -1.14 -1.45
C PRO A 49 -19.62 -0.59 -2.80
N LYS A 50 -20.55 -0.10 -3.64
CA LYS A 50 -20.25 0.45 -4.98
C LYS A 50 -19.22 1.60 -4.92
N GLU A 51 -19.26 2.38 -3.84
CA GLU A 51 -18.24 3.36 -3.50
C GLU A 51 -17.34 2.78 -2.42
N ILE A 52 -16.08 2.49 -2.75
CA ILE A 52 -15.13 1.88 -1.80
C ILE A 52 -14.65 2.96 -0.81
N PRO A 53 -15.06 2.89 0.48
CA PRO A 53 -14.54 3.82 1.47
C PRO A 53 -13.05 3.58 1.64
N GLY A 54 -12.28 4.67 1.67
CA GLY A 54 -10.81 4.59 1.74
C GLY A 54 -10.10 4.58 0.39
N LYS A 55 -10.81 4.61 -0.75
CA LYS A 55 -10.20 4.74 -2.08
C LYS A 55 -9.27 5.96 -2.19
N THR A 56 -9.73 7.13 -1.77
CA THR A 56 -8.97 8.38 -1.85
C THR A 56 -7.65 8.32 -1.08
N PRO A 57 -7.62 7.98 0.23
CA PRO A 57 -6.34 7.89 0.95
C PRO A 57 -5.42 6.81 0.39
N ILE A 58 -5.94 5.66 -0.08
CA ILE A 58 -5.12 4.66 -0.80
C ILE A 58 -4.46 5.28 -2.03
N LEU A 59 -5.23 5.98 -2.88
CA LEU A 59 -4.72 6.58 -4.10
C LEU A 59 -3.67 7.66 -3.82
N ILE A 60 -3.89 8.51 -2.81
CA ILE A 60 -2.93 9.54 -2.42
C ILE A 60 -1.65 8.88 -1.89
N GLY A 61 -1.75 7.86 -1.04
CA GLY A 61 -0.59 7.14 -0.53
C GLY A 61 0.22 6.44 -1.63
N VAL A 62 -0.45 5.74 -2.54
CA VAL A 62 0.23 5.17 -3.72
C VAL A 62 0.87 6.26 -4.58
N GLY A 63 0.19 7.40 -4.76
CA GLY A 63 0.73 8.55 -5.49
C GLY A 63 2.02 9.08 -4.87
N LEU A 64 2.08 9.21 -3.54
CA LEU A 64 3.29 9.63 -2.82
C LEU A 64 4.45 8.65 -2.99
N ILE A 65 4.17 7.34 -2.93
CA ILE A 65 5.18 6.29 -3.18
C ILE A 65 5.74 6.41 -4.59
N VAL A 66 4.87 6.55 -5.60
CA VAL A 66 5.29 6.70 -7.01
C VAL A 66 6.11 7.99 -7.19
N LEU A 67 5.65 9.09 -6.60
CA LEU A 67 6.33 10.38 -6.65
C LEU A 67 7.75 10.34 -6.06
N TYR A 68 7.99 9.49 -5.07
CA TYR A 68 9.34 9.25 -4.53
C TYR A 68 10.14 8.25 -5.38
N LEU A 69 9.55 7.12 -5.75
CA LEU A 69 10.25 6.03 -6.43
C LEU A 69 10.74 6.43 -7.82
N VAL A 70 9.96 7.22 -8.57
CA VAL A 70 10.32 7.64 -9.93
C VAL A 70 11.64 8.44 -9.92
N PRO A 71 11.77 9.57 -9.19
CA PRO A 71 13.05 10.27 -9.04
C PRO A 71 14.16 9.39 -8.47
N ARG A 72 13.85 8.48 -7.53
CA ARG A 72 14.87 7.61 -6.92
C ARG A 72 15.48 6.64 -7.92
N LEU A 73 14.66 6.08 -8.81
CA LEU A 73 15.09 5.18 -9.89
C LEU A 73 15.86 5.96 -10.96
N PHE A 74 15.38 7.13 -11.38
CA PHE A 74 16.12 8.01 -12.30
C PHE A 74 17.47 8.43 -11.72
N ALA A 75 17.52 8.84 -10.46
CA ALA A 75 18.77 9.22 -9.80
C ALA A 75 19.76 8.04 -9.68
N SER A 76 19.28 6.79 -9.66
CA SER A 76 20.12 5.59 -9.63
C SER A 76 20.79 5.25 -10.97
N THR A 77 20.36 5.86 -12.07
CA THR A 77 21.02 5.71 -13.37
C THR A 77 22.21 6.67 -13.54
N ILE A 78 22.37 7.65 -12.64
CA ILE A 78 23.47 8.62 -12.70
C ILE A 78 24.73 8.01 -12.07
N PRO A 79 25.87 7.95 -12.79
CA PRO A 79 27.13 7.44 -12.26
C PRO A 79 27.58 8.20 -11.00
N GLY A 80 28.16 7.47 -10.04
CA GLY A 80 28.70 8.05 -8.80
C GLY A 80 27.73 8.06 -7.61
N GLY A 81 26.45 7.73 -7.79
CA GLY A 81 25.51 7.42 -6.69
C GLY A 81 25.09 8.57 -5.78
N GLY A 82 25.74 9.74 -5.85
CA GLY A 82 25.40 10.93 -5.07
C GLY A 82 23.94 11.38 -5.22
N PRO A 83 23.40 11.54 -6.44
CA PRO A 83 22.00 11.93 -6.63
C PRO A 83 21.01 10.94 -6.01
N ALA A 84 21.28 9.63 -6.16
CA ALA A 84 20.50 8.56 -5.55
C ALA A 84 20.50 8.64 -4.02
N TYR A 85 21.64 8.98 -3.42
CA TYR A 85 21.75 9.19 -1.98
C TYR A 85 20.91 10.38 -1.50
N VAL A 86 21.04 11.55 -2.16
CA VAL A 86 20.27 12.76 -1.80
C VAL A 86 18.77 12.49 -1.87
N VAL A 87 18.29 11.86 -2.95
CA VAL A 87 16.87 11.51 -3.07
C VAL A 87 16.43 10.55 -1.95
N SER A 88 17.29 9.60 -1.55
CA SER A 88 16.99 8.67 -0.45
C SER A 88 16.78 9.38 0.89
N MET A 89 17.46 10.50 1.15
CA MET A 89 17.30 11.28 2.39
C MET A 89 15.89 11.86 2.51
N PHE A 90 15.23 12.12 1.39
CA PHE A 90 13.83 12.58 1.37
C PHE A 90 12.81 11.44 1.50
N GLY A 91 13.23 10.18 1.36
CA GLY A 91 12.36 9.01 1.40
C GLY A 91 11.36 8.97 2.56
N PRO A 92 11.79 9.21 3.82
CA PRO A 92 10.88 9.20 4.96
C PRO A 92 9.70 10.17 4.84
N PHE A 93 9.88 11.34 4.22
CA PHE A 93 8.83 12.36 4.06
C PHE A 93 7.74 11.95 3.06
N PHE A 94 8.00 10.97 2.19
CA PHE A 94 7.00 10.44 1.26
C PHE A 94 6.47 9.09 1.71
N ILE A 95 7.36 8.18 2.13
CA ILE A 95 7.01 6.80 2.49
C ILE A 95 6.15 6.76 3.76
N ILE A 96 6.54 7.47 4.83
CA ILE A 96 5.81 7.40 6.11
C ILE A 96 4.37 7.91 5.96
N PRO A 97 4.10 9.10 5.37
CA PRO A 97 2.73 9.54 5.15
C PRO A 97 1.95 8.62 4.20
N ALA A 98 2.62 8.07 3.18
CA ALA A 98 1.99 7.14 2.25
C ALA A 98 1.52 5.87 2.96
N ASP A 99 2.36 5.26 3.79
CA ASP A 99 2.04 4.05 4.54
C ASP A 99 0.86 4.30 5.48
N ILE A 100 0.85 5.44 6.19
CA ILE A 100 -0.27 5.84 7.05
C ILE A 100 -1.57 5.95 6.24
N LEU A 101 -1.54 6.63 5.09
CA LEU A 101 -2.71 6.81 4.24
C LEU A 101 -3.23 5.47 3.68
N ILE A 102 -2.32 4.59 3.25
CA ILE A 102 -2.66 3.26 2.75
C ILE A 102 -3.29 2.43 3.87
N VAL A 103 -2.69 2.39 5.07
CA VAL A 103 -3.23 1.66 6.23
C VAL A 103 -4.62 2.18 6.60
N VAL A 104 -4.81 3.51 6.66
CA VAL A 104 -6.11 4.13 6.97
C VAL A 104 -7.15 3.75 5.90
N GLY A 105 -6.79 3.84 4.62
CA GLY A 105 -7.71 3.54 3.53
C GLY A 105 -8.06 2.04 3.44
N VAL A 106 -7.09 1.15 3.62
CA VAL A 106 -7.32 -0.30 3.70
C VAL A 106 -8.20 -0.63 4.90
N THR A 107 -7.93 -0.05 6.07
CA THR A 107 -8.76 -0.27 7.27
C THR A 107 -10.20 0.16 7.03
N LYS A 108 -10.43 1.34 6.42
CA LYS A 108 -11.78 1.80 6.06
C LYS A 108 -12.48 0.84 5.09
N ALA A 109 -11.77 0.35 4.07
CA ALA A 109 -12.31 -0.62 3.12
C ALA A 109 -12.68 -1.93 3.82
N LEU A 110 -11.83 -2.44 4.72
CA LEU A 110 -12.09 -3.67 5.48
C LEU A 110 -13.26 -3.51 6.45
N LEU A 111 -13.34 -2.42 7.20
CA LEU A 111 -14.46 -2.15 8.11
C LEU A 111 -15.80 -2.10 7.38
N ALA A 112 -15.82 -1.58 6.15
CA ALA A 112 -17.02 -1.57 5.32
C ALA A 112 -17.44 -2.96 4.81
N THR A 113 -16.54 -3.94 4.81
CA THR A 113 -16.84 -5.33 4.41
C THR A 113 -17.25 -6.24 5.56
N LEU A 114 -17.13 -5.79 6.81
CA LEU A 114 -17.59 -6.54 7.97
C LEU A 114 -19.13 -6.59 7.98
N PRO A 115 -19.74 -7.74 8.35
CA PRO A 115 -21.17 -7.81 8.52
C PRO A 115 -21.58 -6.81 9.60
N ARG A 116 -22.42 -5.83 9.24
CA ARG A 116 -23.07 -4.97 10.23
C ARG A 116 -23.84 -5.91 11.15
N LEU A 117 -23.47 -5.99 12.43
CA LEU A 117 -24.28 -6.67 13.43
C LEU A 117 -25.65 -6.00 13.38
N THR A 118 -26.64 -6.72 12.84
CA THR A 118 -28.01 -6.26 12.79
C THR A 118 -28.45 -6.11 14.24
N ASN A 119 -28.47 -4.89 14.77
CA ASN A 119 -29.03 -4.63 16.08
C ASN A 119 -30.51 -4.99 16.02
N HIS A 120 -30.86 -6.22 16.39
CA HIS A 120 -32.23 -6.70 16.54
C HIS A 120 -32.94 -6.10 17.77
N SER A 121 -32.52 -4.93 18.23
CA SER A 121 -33.07 -4.27 19.41
C SER A 121 -33.76 -2.97 18.98
N THR A 122 -34.99 -3.09 18.47
CA THR A 122 -36.12 -2.13 18.63
C THR A 122 -37.29 -2.47 17.71
N ARG A 123 -37.91 -3.63 17.92
CA ARG A 123 -39.30 -3.87 17.46
C ARG A 123 -40.01 -4.67 18.56
N PRO A 124 -40.46 -3.99 19.63
CA PRO A 124 -41.91 -3.82 19.76
C PRO A 124 -42.41 -2.46 20.30
N ALA A 125 -41.56 -1.49 20.63
CA ALA A 125 -42.03 -0.21 21.22
C ALA A 125 -42.89 0.65 20.25
N GLN A 126 -42.60 0.60 18.95
CA GLN A 126 -43.33 1.36 17.94
C GLN A 126 -44.73 0.79 17.63
N LYS A 127 -44.99 -0.48 17.97
CA LYS A 127 -46.31 -1.10 17.82
C LYS A 127 -47.24 -0.81 19.00
N ALA A 128 -46.69 -0.46 20.18
CA ALA A 128 -47.47 -0.05 21.34
C ALA A 128 -47.91 1.43 21.27
N ALA A 129 -47.08 2.30 20.66
CA ALA A 129 -47.38 3.73 20.52
C ALA A 129 -48.37 4.08 19.39
N GLN A 130 -48.75 3.10 18.55
CA GLN A 130 -49.76 3.26 17.50
C GLN A 130 -51.09 2.57 17.84
N ALA A 131 -51.18 1.95 19.02
CA ALA A 131 -52.37 1.23 19.49
C ALA A 131 -52.96 1.86 20.77
N GLY A 132 -52.52 3.06 21.15
CA GLY A 132 -53.00 3.84 22.30
C GLY A 132 -53.58 5.18 21.86
#